data_AF-A0A7Y5FXQ7-F1
#
_entry.id   AF-A0A7Y5FXQ7-F1
#
_cell.length_a   1.000
_cell.length_b   1.000
_cell.length_c   1.000
_cell.angle_alpha   90.00
_cell.angle_beta   90.00
_cell.angle_gamma   90.00
#
_symmetry.space_group_name_H-M   'P 1'
#
loop_
_entity.id
_entity.type
_entity.pdbx_description
1 polymer ?
#
loop_
_entity_poly.entity_id
_entity_poly.type
_entity_poly.pdbx_seq_one_letter_code
_entity_poly.pdbx_strand_id
1 'polypeptide(L)'
;MRLKYSLARKTLLGAALGLLAAGLIWLFSEVVAPGIYNRFEAETLDLRYRRRIDHLRAQRGEAAIEEIVIVDIDERSMQKLGNFSQWPRTHHARLVDYLHTGGASVICFDILFMNRNLDRRADSLFADRVYAAGNVVNALAFARANPEAFRYVMTEPPQSFNAARYALDLPPSAARRFAHEDRFGSLDLRISWQTKMMPFAACRCS
;
A
#
# COMPACT_ATOMS: atom_id res chain seq x y z
N MET A 1 30.35 -34.19 -54.34
CA MET A 1 29.08 -33.41 -54.28
C MET A 1 27.90 -34.10 -53.56
N ARG A 2 27.91 -35.43 -53.33
CA ARG A 2 26.77 -36.17 -52.72
C ARG A 2 26.54 -35.99 -51.20
N LEU A 3 27.54 -35.58 -50.41
CA LEU A 3 27.36 -35.41 -48.95
C LEU A 3 26.46 -34.21 -48.56
N LYS A 4 26.49 -33.11 -49.34
CA LYS A 4 25.73 -31.88 -49.03
C LYS A 4 24.21 -32.08 -49.08
N TYR A 5 23.72 -32.97 -49.96
CA TYR A 5 22.30 -33.29 -50.11
C TYR A 5 21.71 -34.08 -48.93
N SER A 6 22.50 -34.94 -48.29
CA SER A 6 22.07 -35.75 -47.13
C SER A 6 21.95 -34.90 -45.86
N LEU A 7 22.89 -33.97 -45.65
CA LEU A 7 22.88 -33.08 -44.49
C LEU A 7 21.72 -32.07 -44.58
N ALA A 8 21.51 -31.45 -45.74
CA ALA A 8 20.42 -30.50 -45.97
C ALA A 8 19.03 -31.14 -45.82
N ARG A 9 18.86 -32.39 -46.27
CA ARG A 9 17.60 -33.14 -46.11
C ARG A 9 17.31 -33.46 -44.64
N LYS A 10 18.34 -33.77 -43.84
CA LYS A 10 18.21 -34.02 -42.40
C LYS A 10 17.86 -32.76 -41.61
N THR A 11 18.47 -31.62 -41.93
CA THR A 11 18.16 -30.33 -41.28
C THR A 11 16.76 -29.84 -41.65
N LEU A 12 16.35 -29.99 -42.91
CA LEU A 12 14.97 -29.69 -43.35
C LEU A 12 13.94 -30.57 -42.64
N LEU A 13 14.23 -31.87 -42.45
CA LEU A 13 13.34 -32.76 -41.71
C LEU A 13 13.20 -32.32 -40.24
N GLY A 14 14.32 -31.97 -39.59
CA GLY A 14 14.31 -31.48 -38.22
C GLY A 14 13.56 -30.16 -38.07
N ALA A 15 13.75 -29.22 -38.99
CA ALA A 15 13.02 -27.95 -39.02
C ALA A 15 11.52 -28.17 -39.24
N ALA A 16 11.14 -29.08 -40.15
CA ALA A 16 9.75 -29.43 -40.41
C ALA A 16 9.08 -30.06 -39.17
N LEU A 17 9.76 -31.01 -38.52
CA LEU A 17 9.30 -31.61 -37.26
C LEU A 17 9.15 -30.57 -36.13
N GLY A 18 10.11 -29.64 -36.02
CA GLY A 18 10.04 -28.54 -35.05
C GLY A 18 8.86 -27.61 -35.28
N LEU A 19 8.61 -27.23 -36.55
CA LEU A 19 7.45 -26.41 -36.92
C LEU A 19 6.12 -27.14 -36.67
N LEU A 20 6.08 -28.45 -36.93
CA LEU A 20 4.88 -29.26 -36.69
C LEU A 20 4.59 -29.37 -35.19
N ALA A 21 5.61 -29.60 -34.36
CA ALA A 21 5.48 -29.61 -32.92
C ALA A 21 5.05 -28.25 -32.36
N ALA A 22 5.66 -27.15 -32.84
CA ALA A 22 5.27 -25.79 -32.44
C ALA A 22 3.82 -25.47 -32.84
N GLY A 23 3.40 -25.85 -34.05
CA GLY A 23 2.03 -25.68 -34.52
C GLY A 23 1.01 -26.49 -33.71
N LEU A 24 1.36 -27.72 -33.30
CA LEU A 24 0.52 -28.53 -32.42
C LEU A 24 0.41 -27.94 -31.01
N ILE A 25 1.52 -27.44 -30.44
CA ILE A 25 1.51 -26.76 -29.15
C ILE A 25 0.64 -25.51 -29.21
N TRP A 26 0.81 -24.69 -30.25
CA TRP A 26 0.01 -23.48 -30.46
C TRP A 26 -1.48 -23.80 -30.64
N LEU A 27 -1.82 -24.80 -31.47
CA LEU A 27 -3.19 -25.24 -31.68
C LEU A 27 -3.81 -25.75 -30.38
N PHE A 28 -3.05 -26.53 -29.59
CA PHE A 28 -3.52 -27.06 -28.33
C PHE A 28 -3.71 -25.96 -27.28
N SER A 29 -2.79 -25.01 -27.18
CA SER A 29 -2.85 -23.91 -26.22
C SER A 29 -3.96 -22.91 -26.51
N GLU A 30 -4.14 -22.53 -27.79
CA GLU A 30 -5.07 -21.46 -28.17
C GLU A 30 -6.49 -21.98 -28.50
N VAL A 31 -6.61 -23.18 -29.08
CA VAL A 31 -7.90 -23.65 -29.61
C VAL A 31 -8.53 -24.72 -28.73
N VAL A 32 -7.73 -25.66 -28.19
CA VAL A 32 -8.27 -26.81 -27.46
C VAL A 32 -8.42 -26.51 -25.96
N ALA A 33 -7.50 -25.73 -25.38
CA ALA A 33 -7.35 -25.67 -23.94
C ALA A 33 -6.92 -24.31 -23.34
N PRO A 34 -7.34 -23.13 -23.83
CA PRO A 34 -6.97 -21.85 -23.20
C PRO A 34 -7.43 -21.78 -21.73
N GLY A 35 -8.52 -22.48 -21.38
CA GLY A 35 -9.02 -22.59 -20.02
C GLY A 35 -8.28 -23.57 -19.10
N ILE A 36 -7.49 -24.51 -19.63
CA ILE A 36 -6.80 -25.51 -18.80
C ILE A 36 -5.68 -24.84 -18.01
N TYR A 37 -4.86 -24.00 -18.65
CA TYR A 37 -3.82 -23.24 -17.96
C TYR A 37 -4.42 -22.32 -16.89
N ASN A 38 -5.45 -21.55 -17.25
CA ASN A 38 -6.15 -20.65 -16.31
C ASN A 38 -6.80 -21.41 -15.15
N ARG A 39 -7.33 -22.61 -15.39
CA ARG A 39 -7.91 -23.46 -14.33
C ARG A 39 -6.84 -24.02 -13.40
N PHE A 40 -5.72 -24.51 -13.94
CA PHE A 40 -4.59 -24.92 -13.11
C PHE A 40 -4.02 -23.76 -12.30
N GLU A 41 -3.91 -22.57 -12.91
CA GLU A 41 -3.50 -21.36 -12.20
C GLU A 41 -4.49 -21.02 -11.08
N ALA A 42 -5.80 -20.99 -11.37
CA ALA A 42 -6.85 -20.69 -10.40
C ALA A 42 -6.87 -21.71 -9.24
N GLU A 43 -6.84 -23.01 -9.53
CA GLU A 43 -6.85 -24.06 -8.50
C GLU A 43 -5.58 -24.02 -7.65
N THR A 44 -4.41 -23.81 -8.25
CA THR A 44 -3.14 -23.70 -7.49
C THR A 44 -3.07 -22.40 -6.69
N LEU A 45 -3.68 -21.32 -7.16
CA LEU A 45 -3.78 -20.04 -6.47
C LEU A 45 -4.73 -20.16 -5.26
N ASP A 46 -5.91 -20.75 -5.43
CA ASP A 46 -6.86 -21.05 -4.36
C ASP A 46 -6.23 -21.91 -3.26
N LEU A 47 -5.50 -22.95 -3.64
CA LEU A 47 -4.79 -23.81 -2.69
C LEU A 47 -3.74 -23.04 -1.88
N ARG A 48 -2.98 -22.15 -2.53
CA ARG A 48 -1.99 -21.30 -1.88
C ARG A 48 -2.65 -20.34 -0.89
N TYR A 49 -3.77 -19.72 -1.27
CA TYR A 49 -4.51 -18.82 -0.39
C TYR A 49 -5.10 -19.57 0.81
N ARG A 50 -5.73 -20.73 0.60
CA ARG A 50 -6.26 -21.55 1.72
C ARG A 50 -5.17 -21.93 2.70
N ARG A 51 -4.04 -22.48 2.22
CA ARG A 51 -2.89 -22.83 3.06
C ARG A 51 -2.34 -21.62 3.82
N ARG A 52 -2.28 -20.45 3.19
CA ARG A 52 -1.84 -19.20 3.83
C ARG A 52 -2.82 -18.78 4.92
N ILE A 53 -4.12 -18.81 4.66
CA ILE A 53 -5.17 -18.46 5.63
C ILE A 53 -5.13 -19.43 6.82
N ASP A 54 -5.04 -20.74 6.58
CA ASP A 54 -4.98 -21.74 7.64
C ASP A 54 -3.72 -21.58 8.51
N HIS A 55 -2.58 -21.27 7.88
CA HIS A 55 -1.36 -20.96 8.61
C HIS A 55 -1.50 -19.71 9.49
N LEU A 56 -2.11 -18.63 8.96
CA LEU A 56 -2.36 -17.40 9.73
C LEU A 56 -3.37 -17.62 10.87
N ARG A 57 -4.40 -18.45 10.65
CA ARG A 57 -5.35 -18.86 11.69
C ARG A 57 -4.65 -19.63 12.81
N ALA A 58 -3.81 -20.60 12.45
CA ALA A 58 -3.02 -21.37 13.42
C ALA A 58 -2.07 -20.48 14.24
N GLN A 59 -1.46 -19.45 13.62
CA GLN A 59 -0.62 -18.48 14.32
C GLN A 59 -1.41 -17.55 15.27
N ARG A 60 -2.66 -17.21 14.94
CA ARG A 60 -3.51 -16.35 15.80
C ARG A 60 -4.08 -17.08 17.01
N GLY A 61 -4.26 -18.40 16.95
CA GLY A 61 -4.86 -19.18 18.03
C GLY A 61 -6.25 -18.66 18.40
N GLU A 62 -6.52 -18.51 19.70
CA GLU A 62 -7.81 -18.03 20.26
C GLU A 62 -8.04 -16.52 20.07
N ALA A 63 -7.06 -15.74 19.59
CA ALA A 63 -7.20 -14.30 19.36
C ALA A 63 -7.91 -13.96 18.03
N ALA A 64 -8.85 -14.80 17.60
CA ALA A 64 -9.63 -14.57 16.39
C ALA A 64 -10.69 -13.49 16.64
N ILE A 65 -10.62 -12.39 15.88
CA ILE A 65 -11.69 -11.40 15.84
C ILE A 65 -12.77 -11.95 14.91
N GLU A 66 -13.90 -12.38 15.49
CA GLU A 66 -15.00 -12.99 14.74
C GLU A 66 -15.97 -11.95 14.16
N GLU A 67 -16.07 -10.78 14.81
CA GLU A 67 -16.99 -9.71 14.41
C GLU A 67 -16.21 -8.55 13.75
N ILE A 68 -16.12 -8.61 12.42
CA ILE A 68 -15.49 -7.56 11.60
C ILE A 68 -16.54 -7.02 10.63
N VAL A 69 -16.79 -5.71 10.73
CA VAL A 69 -17.64 -4.99 9.77
C VAL A 69 -16.73 -4.22 8.82
N ILE A 70 -16.85 -4.51 7.52
CA ILE A 70 -16.14 -3.77 6.46
C ILE A 70 -17.12 -2.76 5.86
N VAL A 71 -16.79 -1.47 6.00
CA VAL A 71 -17.52 -0.38 5.36
C VAL A 71 -16.79 -0.04 4.07
N ASP A 72 -17.35 -0.48 2.94
CA ASP A 72 -16.73 -0.31 1.63
C ASP A 72 -17.16 1.01 0.94
N ILE A 73 -16.31 1.51 0.06
CA ILE A 73 -16.61 2.62 -0.86
C ILE A 73 -17.00 2.01 -2.19
N ASP A 74 -18.29 1.75 -2.36
CA ASP A 74 -18.82 1.12 -3.57
C ASP A 74 -19.17 2.13 -4.67
N GLU A 75 -19.43 1.60 -5.86
CA GLU A 75 -19.85 2.38 -7.03
C GLU A 75 -21.12 3.20 -6.74
N ARG A 76 -22.06 2.65 -5.96
CA ARG A 76 -23.29 3.37 -5.58
C ARG A 76 -22.99 4.60 -4.73
N SER A 77 -22.03 4.51 -3.82
CA SER A 77 -21.57 5.62 -2.99
C SER A 77 -20.88 6.67 -3.85
N MET A 78 -20.02 6.26 -4.78
CA MET A 78 -19.37 7.19 -5.72
C MET A 78 -20.35 7.89 -6.65
N GLN A 79 -21.40 7.21 -7.13
CA GLN A 79 -22.44 7.86 -7.94
C GLN A 79 -23.22 8.93 -7.16
N LYS A 80 -23.39 8.75 -5.85
CA LYS A 80 -24.13 9.69 -4.99
C LYS A 80 -23.28 10.84 -4.46
N LEU A 81 -22.04 10.53 -4.07
CA LEU A 81 -21.16 11.46 -3.35
C LEU A 81 -19.98 11.96 -4.20
N GLY A 82 -19.80 11.40 -5.40
CA GLY A 82 -18.68 11.70 -6.28
C GLY A 82 -17.40 10.97 -5.88
N ASN A 83 -16.26 11.49 -6.31
CA ASN A 83 -14.94 10.91 -6.03
C ASN A 83 -14.62 10.95 -4.53
N PHE A 84 -14.32 9.79 -3.94
CA PHE A 84 -14.06 9.63 -2.51
C PHE A 84 -12.92 10.51 -1.98
N SER A 85 -11.90 10.79 -2.80
CA SER A 85 -10.78 11.64 -2.42
C SER A 85 -11.17 13.11 -2.16
N GLN A 86 -12.35 13.52 -2.63
CA GLN A 86 -12.91 14.86 -2.51
C GLN A 86 -14.06 14.95 -1.51
N TRP A 87 -14.46 13.84 -0.89
CA TRP A 87 -15.55 13.84 0.06
C TRP A 87 -15.23 14.74 1.26
N PRO A 88 -16.17 15.60 1.70
CA PRO A 88 -16.01 16.37 2.91
C PRO A 88 -15.70 15.48 4.11
N ARG A 89 -14.71 15.89 4.92
CA ARG A 89 -14.34 15.19 6.17
C ARG A 89 -15.49 15.06 7.18
N THR A 90 -16.56 15.85 7.03
CA THR A 90 -17.80 15.71 7.80
C THR A 90 -18.46 14.35 7.63
N HIS A 91 -18.35 13.69 6.47
CA HIS A 91 -18.87 12.34 6.28
C HIS A 91 -18.11 11.33 7.14
N HIS A 92 -16.78 11.40 7.16
CA HIS A 92 -15.96 10.53 7.99
C HIS A 92 -16.16 10.81 9.48
N ALA A 93 -16.34 12.08 9.89
CA ALA A 93 -16.66 12.45 11.27
C ALA A 93 -17.97 11.81 11.74
N ARG A 94 -19.03 11.90 10.94
CA ARG A 94 -20.33 11.26 11.23
C ARG A 94 -20.22 9.74 11.27
N LEU A 95 -19.41 9.15 10.39
CA LEU A 95 -19.17 7.70 10.38
C LEU A 95 -18.50 7.25 11.69
N VAL A 96 -17.48 7.99 12.16
CA VAL A 96 -16.84 7.72 13.46
C VAL A 96 -17.86 7.77 14.58
N ASP A 97 -18.66 8.85 14.66
CA ASP A 97 -19.68 8.98 15.70
C ASP A 97 -20.67 7.81 15.68
N TYR A 98 -21.14 7.43 14.49
CA TYR A 98 -22.10 6.33 14.31
C TYR A 98 -21.52 4.99 14.75
N LEU A 99 -20.31 4.65 14.31
CA LEU A 99 -19.66 3.39 14.66
C LEU A 99 -19.29 3.32 16.14
N HIS A 100 -18.79 4.44 16.70
CA HIS A 100 -18.45 4.54 18.11
C HIS A 100 -19.70 4.37 19.00
N THR A 101 -20.78 5.08 18.69
CA THR A 101 -22.07 4.95 19.40
C THR A 101 -22.68 3.55 19.21
N GLY A 102 -22.42 2.92 18.06
CA GLY A 102 -22.79 1.55 17.76
C GLY A 102 -21.99 0.48 18.50
N GLY A 103 -21.03 0.85 19.37
CA GLY A 103 -20.27 -0.09 20.20
C GLY A 103 -19.05 -0.71 19.51
N ALA A 104 -18.58 -0.14 18.40
CA ALA A 104 -17.36 -0.61 17.76
C ALA A 104 -16.18 -0.58 18.74
N SER A 105 -15.48 -1.70 18.91
CA SER A 105 -14.31 -1.76 19.81
C SER A 105 -13.12 -0.97 19.25
N VAL A 106 -12.89 -1.04 17.93
CA VAL A 106 -11.85 -0.31 17.21
C VAL A 106 -12.39 0.11 15.85
N ILE A 107 -12.09 1.33 15.41
CA ILE A 107 -12.46 1.86 14.10
C ILE A 107 -11.19 2.06 13.27
N CYS A 108 -11.02 1.30 12.19
CA CYS A 108 -9.84 1.39 11.33
C CYS A 108 -10.18 2.09 10.01
N PHE A 109 -9.44 3.15 9.67
CA PHE A 109 -9.51 3.75 8.34
C PHE A 109 -8.38 3.23 7.45
N ASP A 110 -8.75 2.52 6.39
CA ASP A 110 -7.86 2.18 5.26
C ASP A 110 -7.88 3.28 4.19
N ILE A 111 -7.79 4.54 4.64
CA ILE A 111 -7.75 5.72 3.77
C ILE A 111 -6.64 6.63 4.25
N LEU A 112 -5.75 7.00 3.34
CA LEU A 112 -4.68 7.96 3.60
C LEU A 112 -5.17 9.38 3.35
N PHE A 113 -5.39 10.14 4.43
CA PHE A 113 -5.82 11.54 4.38
C PHE A 113 -4.65 12.50 4.13
N MET A 114 -3.97 12.37 2.99
CA MET A 114 -2.75 13.15 2.67
C MET A 114 -3.04 14.55 2.11
N ASN A 115 -4.18 14.74 1.46
CA ASN A 115 -4.54 16.03 0.87
C ASN A 115 -5.25 16.91 1.89
N ARG A 116 -4.93 18.22 1.86
CA ARG A 116 -5.70 19.21 2.61
C ARG A 116 -7.15 19.18 2.14
N ASN A 117 -8.08 19.11 3.09
CA ASN A 117 -9.48 19.32 2.79
C ASN A 117 -9.70 20.80 2.42
N LEU A 118 -10.55 21.05 1.41
CA LEU A 118 -10.97 22.39 1.00
C LEU A 118 -11.67 23.14 2.16
N ASP A 119 -12.39 22.41 3.01
CA ASP A 119 -13.03 22.94 4.20
C ASP A 119 -12.24 22.61 5.49
N ARG A 120 -11.62 23.64 6.06
CA ARG A 120 -10.87 23.55 7.34
C ARG A 120 -11.76 23.22 8.53
N ARG A 121 -13.03 23.62 8.54
CA ARG A 121 -13.96 23.33 9.65
C ARG A 121 -14.31 21.84 9.64
N ALA A 122 -14.56 21.28 8.47
CA ALA A 122 -14.81 19.85 8.30
C ALA A 122 -13.61 19.00 8.75
N ASP A 123 -12.39 19.43 8.46
CA ASP A 123 -11.16 18.75 8.87
C ASP A 123 -10.98 18.79 10.40
N SER A 124 -11.20 19.94 11.01
CA SER A 124 -11.13 20.11 12.48
C SER A 124 -12.18 19.26 13.17
N LEU A 125 -13.43 19.26 12.66
CA LEU A 125 -14.50 18.42 13.19
C LEU A 125 -14.13 16.94 13.16
N PHE A 126 -13.53 16.46 12.07
CA PHE A 126 -13.12 15.07 11.96
C PHE A 126 -12.05 14.72 12.99
N ALA A 127 -11.03 15.56 13.15
CA ALA A 127 -10.02 15.39 14.19
C ALA A 127 -10.67 15.34 15.59
N ASP A 128 -11.59 16.26 15.89
CA ASP A 128 -12.28 16.31 17.18
C ASP A 128 -13.08 15.02 17.46
N ARG A 129 -13.78 14.46 16.45
CA ARG A 129 -14.52 13.20 16.61
C ARG A 129 -13.60 11.99 16.77
N VAL A 130 -12.47 11.98 16.06
CA VAL A 130 -11.44 10.95 16.22
C VAL A 130 -10.88 10.97 17.65
N TYR A 131 -10.56 12.15 18.19
CA TYR A 131 -10.09 12.28 19.57
C TYR A 131 -11.17 11.91 20.60
N ALA A 132 -12.42 12.33 20.38
CA ALA A 132 -13.52 12.04 21.28
C ALA A 132 -13.87 10.54 21.34
N ALA A 133 -13.81 9.84 20.20
CA ALA A 133 -14.09 8.41 20.14
C ALA A 133 -12.99 7.57 20.82
N GLY A 134 -11.73 8.01 20.75
CA GLY A 134 -10.59 7.40 21.46
C GLY A 134 -10.17 6.01 20.99
N ASN A 135 -10.90 5.40 20.04
CA ASN A 135 -10.70 4.05 19.54
C ASN A 135 -10.50 3.99 18.02
N VAL A 136 -10.11 5.12 17.40
CA VAL A 136 -9.88 5.21 15.96
C VAL A 136 -8.40 5.01 15.65
N VAL A 137 -8.10 4.15 14.68
CA VAL A 137 -6.77 3.90 14.14
C VAL A 137 -6.75 4.33 12.68
N ASN A 138 -5.81 5.20 12.33
CA ASN A 138 -5.61 5.67 10.96
C ASN A 138 -4.36 5.03 10.33
N ALA A 139 -4.42 4.81 9.02
CA ALA A 139 -3.26 4.42 8.24
C ALA A 139 -2.23 5.55 8.20
N LEU A 140 -0.94 5.16 8.31
CA LEU A 140 0.18 6.08 8.19
C LEU A 140 1.03 5.71 6.97
N ALA A 141 1.40 6.69 6.14
CA ALA A 141 2.30 6.50 5.01
C ALA A 141 3.68 7.10 5.28
N PHE A 142 4.70 6.25 5.24
CA PHE A 142 6.11 6.64 5.37
C PHE A 142 6.76 6.72 4.00
N ALA A 143 7.67 7.67 3.82
CA ALA A 143 8.42 7.80 2.59
C ALA A 143 9.89 8.12 2.85
N ARG A 144 10.74 7.54 2.01
CA ARG A 144 12.17 7.84 1.94
C ARG A 144 12.44 8.88 0.87
N ALA A 145 13.59 9.53 1.01
CA ALA A 145 14.12 10.35 -0.05
C ALA A 145 14.39 9.51 -1.30
N ASN A 146 13.99 10.06 -2.44
CA ASN A 146 14.23 9.53 -3.76
C ASN A 146 14.48 10.71 -4.72
N PRO A 147 15.74 11.03 -5.02
CA PRO A 147 16.10 12.11 -5.94
C PRO A 147 15.52 11.93 -7.35
N GLU A 148 15.43 10.69 -7.85
CA GLU A 148 14.88 10.39 -9.18
C GLU A 148 13.37 10.70 -9.26
N ALA A 149 12.67 10.60 -8.12
CA ALA A 149 11.27 10.98 -7.99
C ALA A 149 11.08 12.42 -7.45
N PHE A 150 12.14 13.25 -7.46
CA PHE A 150 12.15 14.62 -6.93
C PHE A 150 11.76 14.72 -5.44
N ARG A 151 11.97 13.65 -4.66
CA ARG A 151 11.72 13.59 -3.21
C ARG A 151 13.03 13.74 -2.45
N TYR A 152 13.57 14.95 -2.37
CA TYR A 152 14.81 15.22 -1.65
C TYR A 152 14.62 15.18 -0.13
N VAL A 153 15.66 14.83 0.62
CA VAL A 153 15.69 14.99 2.08
C VAL A 153 15.55 16.48 2.38
N MET A 154 14.62 16.85 3.27
CA MET A 154 14.54 18.22 3.77
C MET A 154 15.68 18.40 4.78
N THR A 155 16.73 19.15 4.41
CA THR A 155 17.86 19.39 5.31
C THR A 155 17.53 20.45 6.37
N GLU A 156 16.77 21.47 5.98
CA GLU A 156 16.30 22.53 6.87
C GLU A 156 14.89 22.97 6.45
N PRO A 157 13.98 23.26 7.41
CA PRO A 157 12.66 23.78 7.09
C PRO A 157 12.76 25.21 6.51
N PRO A 158 11.80 25.63 5.66
CA PRO A 158 11.71 27.01 5.19
C PRO A 158 11.68 28.01 6.35
N GLN A 159 12.29 29.20 6.19
CA GLN A 159 12.43 30.19 7.27
C GLN A 159 11.11 30.62 7.93
N SER A 160 9.99 30.58 7.20
CA SER A 160 8.65 30.90 7.72
C SER A 160 7.85 29.70 8.24
N PHE A 161 8.40 28.48 8.15
CA PHE A 161 7.72 27.25 8.53
C PHE A 161 8.02 26.85 9.97
N ASN A 162 6.99 26.82 10.82
CA ASN A 162 7.13 26.32 12.18
C ASN A 162 7.11 24.78 12.18
N ALA A 163 8.27 24.17 11.96
CA ALA A 163 8.44 22.71 11.92
C ALA A 163 8.02 22.02 13.23
N ALA A 164 8.16 22.68 14.39
CA ALA A 164 7.80 22.10 15.68
C ALA A 164 6.29 21.79 15.78
N ARG A 165 5.43 22.52 15.07
CA ARG A 165 3.99 22.25 15.01
C ARG A 165 3.64 20.99 14.21
N TYR A 166 4.54 20.55 13.34
CA TYR A 166 4.32 19.47 12.38
C TYR A 166 5.30 18.31 12.57
N ALA A 167 5.92 18.24 13.76
CA ALA A 167 6.77 17.14 14.18
C ALA A 167 5.96 16.14 14.99
N LEU A 168 6.06 14.86 14.61
CA LEU A 168 5.54 13.76 15.45
C LEU A 168 6.68 13.22 16.31
N ASP A 169 6.58 13.40 17.63
CA ASP A 169 7.54 12.84 18.58
C ASP A 169 7.22 11.36 18.83
N LEU A 170 8.09 10.48 18.31
CA LEU A 170 7.93 9.04 18.47
C LEU A 170 8.69 8.53 19.71
N PRO A 171 8.08 7.65 20.53
CA PRO A 171 8.81 7.02 21.64
C PRO A 171 10.00 6.20 21.11
N PRO A 172 11.10 6.06 21.88
CA PRO A 172 12.33 5.40 21.40
C PRO A 172 12.14 3.97 20.89
N SER A 173 11.15 3.25 21.43
CA SER A 173 10.77 1.91 20.98
C SER A 173 10.20 1.91 19.56
N ALA A 174 9.31 2.86 19.24
CA ALA A 174 8.70 3.02 17.92
C ALA A 174 9.69 3.59 16.91
N ALA A 175 10.51 4.55 17.33
CA ALA A 175 11.46 5.23 16.48
C ALA A 175 12.46 4.30 15.79
N ARG A 176 12.91 3.23 16.47
CA ARG A 176 13.82 2.23 15.89
C ARG A 176 13.23 1.56 14.65
N ARG A 177 11.91 1.38 14.60
CA ARG A 177 11.21 0.76 13.46
C ARG A 177 11.17 1.68 12.23
N PHE A 178 11.31 2.98 12.44
CA PHE A 178 11.20 4.01 11.40
C PHE A 178 12.52 4.78 11.20
N ALA A 179 13.65 4.24 11.66
CA ALA A 179 14.94 4.91 11.64
C ALA A 179 15.45 5.26 10.22
N HIS A 180 14.89 4.61 9.20
CA HIS A 180 15.23 4.81 7.79
C HIS A 180 14.19 5.62 7.02
N GLU A 181 13.14 6.09 7.68
CA GLU A 181 12.07 6.87 7.07
C GLU A 181 12.32 8.36 7.31
N ASP A 182 12.30 9.15 6.23
CA ASP A 182 12.64 10.57 6.30
C ASP A 182 11.39 11.43 6.62
N ARG A 183 10.20 10.97 6.21
CA ARG A 183 8.95 11.72 6.36
C ARG A 183 7.73 10.84 6.57
N PHE A 184 6.70 11.42 7.18
CA PHE A 184 5.37 10.87 7.33
C PHE A 184 4.38 11.70 6.50
N GLY A 185 3.91 11.17 5.37
CA GLY A 185 3.10 11.93 4.42
C GLY A 185 3.80 13.23 3.99
N SER A 186 3.21 14.38 4.34
CA SER A 186 3.81 15.71 4.14
C SER A 186 4.45 16.33 5.40
N LEU A 187 4.51 15.58 6.50
CA LEU A 187 5.10 16.00 7.78
C LEU A 187 6.49 15.40 7.96
N ASP A 188 7.37 16.15 8.63
CA ASP A 188 8.70 15.67 9.01
C ASP A 188 8.62 14.81 10.28
N LEU A 189 9.33 13.68 10.28
CA LEU A 189 9.41 12.81 11.45
C LEU A 189 10.52 13.27 12.38
N ARG A 190 10.16 13.74 13.58
CA ARG A 190 11.14 14.06 14.61
C ARG A 190 11.27 12.88 15.55
N ILE A 191 12.32 12.10 15.33
CA ILE A 191 12.65 11.05 16.27
C ILE A 191 13.26 11.70 17.51
N SER A 192 12.55 11.66 18.63
CA SER A 192 13.07 12.07 19.93
C SER A 192 14.08 11.03 20.45
N TRP A 193 15.27 11.01 19.87
CA TRP A 193 16.44 10.59 20.62
C TRP A 193 16.80 11.79 21.50
N GLN A 194 17.02 11.58 22.80
CA GLN A 194 17.67 12.60 23.65
C GLN A 194 19.06 13.03 23.13
N THR A 195 19.53 12.51 21.99
CA THR A 195 20.80 12.84 21.35
C THR A 195 20.70 12.77 19.82
N LYS A 196 19.87 13.63 19.23
CA LYS A 196 20.21 14.20 17.91
C LYS A 196 20.03 15.72 17.93
N MET A 197 20.73 16.37 18.85
CA MET A 197 21.45 17.59 18.49
C MET A 197 22.46 17.17 17.41
N MET A 198 22.06 17.21 16.14
CA MET A 198 23.06 17.59 15.14
C MET A 198 23.19 19.11 15.29
N PRO A 199 24.38 19.63 15.61
CA PRO A 199 24.56 21.05 15.71
C PRO A 199 24.29 21.65 14.34
N PHE A 200 23.60 22.79 14.33
CA PHE A 200 23.85 23.83 13.34
C PHE A 200 25.36 24.19 13.44
N ALA A 201 26.22 23.36 12.86
CA ALA A 201 27.62 23.65 12.70
C ALA A 201 27.75 24.43 11.40
N ALA A 202 27.72 25.75 11.55
CA ALA A 202 28.26 26.66 10.55
C ALA A 202 29.68 26.21 10.19
N CYS A 203 29.84 25.62 9.00
CA CYS A 203 31.15 25.53 8.35
C CYS A 203 31.53 26.95 7.93
N ARG A 204 32.19 27.68 8.83
CA ARG A 204 33.06 28.79 8.45
C ARG A 204 34.32 28.17 7.86
N CYS A 205 34.47 28.24 6.54
CA CYS A 205 35.77 28.11 5.90
C CYS A 205 36.53 29.41 6.14
N SER A 206 37.59 29.32 6.94
CA SER A 206 38.79 30.13 6.81
C SER A 206 39.56 29.73 5.55
#